data_AF-A0A814G3S3-F1
#
_entry.id   AF-A0A814G3S3-F1
#
_cell.length_a   1.000
_cell.length_b   1.000
_cell.length_c   1.000
_cell.angle_alpha   90.00
_cell.angle_beta   90.00
_cell.angle_gamma   90.00
#
_symmetry.space_group_name_H-M   'P 1'
#
loop_
_entity.id
_entity.type
_entity.pdbx_description
1 polymer ?
#
loop_
_entity_poly.entity_id
_entity_poly.type
_entity_poly.pdbx_seq_one_letter_code
_entity_poly.pdbx_strand_id
1 'polypeptide(L)'
;MNPPELDHCLFYNWLTNDFADLYSKAQTVCSLVLVPSSNVTKHDCNREFIESHLFRSSALFKGKHTSLNQKYEISIEDNRTIYIHKPVTDKLIKILDQENVFDSLTHRSYILLIIDRPLNSTSSFIPLIPTKSAFKFQPTTANYETAFIFLDSLRPIEDLFTKLRTSLLLFAETYVILPNFIDDAVDKLKHLWITFVNEACQILNIDSSRKQHYEQLTTRQDIELASEIFITG
;
A
#
# COMPACT_ATOMS: atom_id res chain seq x y z
N MET A 1 -21.24 22.85 8.02
CA MET A 1 -20.20 21.82 7.97
C MET A 1 -19.00 22.47 7.32
N ASN A 2 -17.89 22.58 8.04
CA ASN A 2 -16.66 23.12 7.45
C ASN A 2 -16.24 22.21 6.29
N PRO A 3 -15.67 22.76 5.20
CA PRO A 3 -15.01 21.93 4.21
C PRO A 3 -13.95 21.06 4.91
N PRO A 4 -13.64 19.86 4.39
CA PRO A 4 -12.55 19.04 4.93
C PRO A 4 -11.27 19.88 5.05
N GLU A 5 -10.29 19.46 5.86
CA GLU A 5 -8.98 20.12 6.04
C GLU A 5 -8.10 20.09 4.76
N LEU A 6 -8.70 20.26 3.59
CA LEU A 6 -8.12 20.40 2.26
C LEU A 6 -7.36 21.71 2.07
N ASP A 7 -7.53 22.69 2.96
CA ASP A 7 -6.80 23.97 2.92
C ASP A 7 -5.28 23.78 3.00
N HIS A 8 -4.81 22.64 3.54
CA HIS A 8 -3.39 22.28 3.58
C HIS A 8 -2.92 21.53 2.32
N CYS A 9 -3.83 21.12 1.44
CA CYS A 9 -3.51 20.40 0.22
C CYS A 9 -3.15 21.38 -0.91
N LEU A 10 -1.86 21.45 -1.25
CA LEU A 10 -1.37 22.33 -2.33
C LEU A 10 -2.06 22.06 -3.67
N PHE A 11 -2.30 20.79 -4.01
CA PHE A 11 -2.99 20.42 -5.25
C PHE A 11 -4.43 20.96 -5.28
N TYR A 12 -5.16 20.79 -4.18
CA TYR A 12 -6.54 21.28 -4.08
C TYR A 12 -6.60 22.80 -4.15
N ASN A 13 -5.66 23.48 -3.47
CA ASN A 13 -5.53 24.94 -3.52
C ASN A 13 -5.21 25.47 -4.93
N TRP A 14 -4.37 24.78 -5.70
CA TRP A 14 -4.14 25.17 -7.10
C TRP A 14 -5.37 24.94 -7.96
N LEU A 15 -6.05 23.80 -7.77
CA LEU A 15 -7.27 23.51 -8.50
C LEU A 15 -8.34 24.58 -8.27
N THR A 16 -8.56 25.00 -7.02
CA THR A 16 -9.57 26.00 -6.66
C THR A 16 -9.18 27.43 -7.03
N ASN A 17 -7.92 27.83 -6.79
CA ASN A 17 -7.49 29.23 -6.97
C ASN A 17 -6.92 29.54 -8.36
N ASP A 18 -6.10 28.65 -8.91
CA ASP A 18 -5.34 28.90 -10.14
C ASP A 18 -6.03 28.31 -11.40
N PHE A 19 -6.92 27.32 -11.22
CA PHE A 19 -7.61 26.61 -12.32
C PHE A 19 -9.14 26.51 -12.11
N ALA A 20 -9.79 27.64 -11.82
CA ALA A 20 -11.22 27.69 -11.52
C ALA A 20 -12.12 27.08 -12.62
N ASP A 21 -11.73 27.18 -13.91
CA ASP A 21 -12.43 26.54 -15.02
C ASP A 21 -12.38 25.01 -14.94
N LEU A 22 -11.21 24.46 -14.59
CA LEU A 22 -11.04 23.03 -14.34
C LEU A 22 -11.75 22.57 -13.08
N TYR A 23 -11.76 23.38 -12.03
CA TYR A 23 -12.50 23.05 -10.80
C TYR A 23 -13.99 22.92 -11.08
N SER A 24 -14.58 23.90 -11.78
CA SER A 24 -15.99 23.85 -12.20
C SER A 24 -16.27 22.62 -13.09
N LYS A 25 -15.35 22.30 -14.00
CA LYS A 25 -15.43 21.09 -14.82
C LYS A 25 -15.31 19.82 -13.98
N ALA A 26 -14.41 19.77 -13.00
CA ALA A 26 -14.23 18.62 -12.12
C ALA A 26 -15.51 18.34 -11.32
N GLN A 27 -16.13 19.36 -10.73
CA GLN A 27 -17.39 19.21 -10.01
C GLN A 27 -18.54 18.69 -10.88
N THR A 28 -18.52 18.98 -12.19
CA THR A 28 -19.60 18.61 -13.11
C THR A 28 -19.40 17.28 -13.83
N VAL A 29 -18.17 16.77 -13.97
CA VAL A 29 -17.94 15.52 -14.72
C VAL A 29 -17.01 14.51 -14.04
N CYS A 30 -16.23 14.92 -13.04
CA CYS A 30 -15.31 14.01 -12.38
C CYS A 30 -16.01 13.23 -11.27
N SER A 31 -15.74 11.93 -11.24
CA SER A 31 -16.14 11.03 -10.16
C SER A 31 -14.98 10.78 -9.19
N LEU A 32 -13.75 11.06 -9.63
CA LEU A 32 -12.52 10.70 -8.95
C LEU A 32 -11.47 11.81 -9.15
N VAL A 33 -10.81 12.20 -8.07
CA VAL A 33 -9.72 13.18 -8.04
C VAL A 33 -8.51 12.53 -7.37
N LEU A 34 -7.37 12.53 -8.05
CA LEU A 34 -6.12 12.00 -7.50
C LEU A 34 -5.25 13.14 -6.98
N VAL A 35 -4.90 13.10 -5.70
CA VAL A 35 -4.12 14.13 -5.05
C VAL A 35 -2.74 13.57 -4.71
N PRO A 36 -1.66 14.02 -5.36
CA PRO A 36 -0.31 13.55 -5.02
C PRO A 36 0.12 14.08 -3.65
N SER A 37 0.61 13.18 -2.79
CA SER A 37 1.14 13.48 -1.46
C SER A 37 2.59 14.00 -1.51
N SER A 38 3.37 13.54 -2.49
CA SER A 38 4.74 14.06 -2.73
C SER A 38 4.71 15.56 -3.02
N ASN A 39 5.72 16.30 -2.56
CA ASN A 39 5.89 17.73 -2.85
C ASN A 39 5.94 17.98 -4.37
N VAL A 40 4.81 18.38 -4.94
CA VAL A 40 4.73 18.92 -6.30
C VAL A 40 5.26 20.35 -6.22
N THR A 41 6.15 20.74 -7.12
CA THR A 41 6.58 22.14 -7.17
C THR A 41 5.58 22.95 -7.99
N LYS A 42 5.43 24.25 -7.68
CA LYS A 42 4.54 25.14 -8.44
C LYS A 42 4.89 25.19 -9.94
N HIS A 43 6.14 24.93 -10.30
CA HIS A 43 6.60 24.89 -11.69
C HIS A 43 6.11 23.65 -12.45
N ASP A 44 5.90 22.52 -11.76
CA ASP A 44 5.38 21.29 -12.35
C ASP A 44 3.84 21.29 -12.44
N CYS A 45 3.18 22.17 -11.68
CA CYS A 45 1.73 22.32 -11.66
C CYS A 45 1.23 23.18 -12.82
N ASN A 46 1.13 22.57 -14.01
CA ASN A 46 0.48 23.17 -15.17
C ASN A 46 -0.93 22.59 -15.41
N ARG A 47 -1.67 23.19 -16.35
CA ARG A 47 -3.03 22.73 -16.72
C ARG A 47 -3.07 21.24 -17.07
N GLU A 48 -2.09 20.78 -17.86
CA GLU A 48 -2.02 19.39 -18.29
C GLU A 48 -1.81 18.42 -17.11
N PHE A 49 -1.03 18.84 -16.12
CA PHE A 49 -0.80 18.14 -14.87
C PHE A 49 -2.08 18.04 -14.05
N ILE A 50 -2.82 19.14 -13.87
CA ILE A 50 -4.10 19.09 -13.15
C ILE A 50 -5.09 18.16 -13.87
N GLU A 51 -5.25 18.32 -15.18
CA GLU A 51 -6.16 17.49 -15.97
C GLU A 51 -5.79 15.99 -15.98
N SER A 52 -4.51 15.64 -15.81
CA SER A 52 -4.11 14.23 -15.71
C SER A 52 -4.59 13.56 -14.42
N HIS A 53 -4.85 14.34 -13.37
CA HIS A 53 -5.24 13.86 -12.04
C HIS A 53 -6.75 13.94 -11.78
N LEU A 54 -7.53 14.44 -12.75
CA LEU A 54 -8.99 14.55 -12.69
C LEU A 54 -9.63 13.49 -13.57
N PHE A 55 -10.49 12.65 -13.00
CA PHE A 55 -10.99 11.44 -13.66
C PHE A 55 -12.51 11.37 -13.71
N ARG A 56 -13.03 10.98 -14.88
CA ARG A 56 -14.43 10.62 -15.09
C ARG A 56 -14.56 9.10 -15.17
N SER A 57 -15.64 8.54 -14.62
CA SER A 57 -15.99 7.15 -14.86
C SER A 57 -16.18 6.88 -16.36
N SER A 58 -15.69 5.74 -16.83
CA SER A 58 -15.95 5.27 -18.18
C SER A 58 -17.43 4.91 -18.32
N ALA A 59 -18.06 5.38 -19.40
CA ALA A 59 -19.43 5.02 -19.73
C ALA A 59 -19.54 3.57 -20.26
N LEU A 60 -18.43 2.99 -20.71
CA LEU A 60 -18.40 1.69 -21.38
C LEU A 60 -17.89 0.57 -20.47
N PHE A 61 -17.05 0.88 -19.48
CA PHE A 61 -16.37 -0.12 -18.66
C PHE A 61 -16.50 0.20 -17.17
N LYS A 62 -17.14 -0.70 -16.42
CA LYS A 62 -17.30 -0.57 -14.97
C LYS A 62 -15.91 -0.64 -14.29
N GLY A 63 -15.66 0.25 -13.34
CA GLY A 63 -14.40 0.30 -12.58
C GLY A 63 -13.21 0.90 -13.33
N LYS A 64 -13.43 1.39 -14.57
CA LYS A 64 -12.42 2.15 -15.31
C LYS A 64 -12.73 3.64 -15.27
N HIS A 65 -11.69 4.44 -15.17
CA HIS A 65 -11.78 5.89 -15.19
C HIS A 65 -10.81 6.48 -16.20
N THR A 66 -11.23 7.55 -16.86
CA THR A 66 -10.41 8.26 -17.85
C THR A 66 -10.11 9.67 -17.36
N SER A 67 -8.85 10.06 -17.43
CA SER A 67 -8.40 11.42 -17.12
C SER A 67 -9.06 12.46 -18.05
N LEU A 68 -9.19 13.71 -17.58
CA LEU A 68 -9.79 14.79 -18.37
C LEU A 68 -8.97 15.13 -19.63
N ASN A 69 -7.65 14.99 -19.57
CA ASN A 69 -6.77 15.15 -20.74
C ASN A 69 -6.72 13.90 -21.64
N GLN A 70 -7.46 12.83 -21.30
CA GLN A 70 -7.55 11.57 -22.05
C GLN A 70 -6.23 10.82 -22.24
N LYS A 71 -5.16 11.18 -21.50
CA LYS A 71 -3.85 10.52 -21.60
C LYS A 71 -3.72 9.28 -20.73
N TYR A 72 -4.56 9.18 -19.70
CA TYR A 72 -4.53 8.13 -18.70
C TYR A 72 -5.91 7.48 -18.60
N GLU A 73 -5.93 6.14 -18.68
CA GLU A 73 -7.02 5.30 -18.21
C GLU A 73 -6.53 4.56 -16.97
N ILE A 74 -7.36 4.48 -15.93
CA ILE A 74 -7.02 3.81 -14.69
C ILE A 74 -8.11 2.84 -14.25
N SER A 75 -7.71 1.80 -13.52
CA SER A 75 -8.61 0.92 -12.77
C SER A 75 -8.12 0.75 -11.34
N ILE A 76 -9.05 0.58 -10.42
CA ILE A 76 -8.75 0.34 -9.00
C ILE A 76 -8.87 -1.18 -8.78
N GLU A 77 -7.77 -1.82 -8.38
CA GLU A 77 -7.71 -3.29 -8.27
C GLU A 77 -8.14 -3.75 -6.86
N ASP A 78 -7.55 -3.20 -5.78
CA ASP A 78 -7.75 -3.71 -4.41
C ASP A 78 -7.87 -2.62 -3.30
N ASN A 79 -8.61 -1.53 -3.54
CA ASN A 79 -8.75 -0.36 -2.63
C ASN A 79 -7.43 0.34 -2.19
N ARG A 80 -6.27 -0.19 -2.58
CA ARG A 80 -4.94 0.27 -2.18
C ARG A 80 -4.04 0.61 -3.35
N THR A 81 -4.45 0.23 -4.57
CA THR A 81 -3.61 0.36 -5.76
C THR A 81 -4.43 0.81 -6.97
N ILE A 82 -3.86 1.75 -7.72
CA ILE A 82 -4.36 2.24 -8.99
C ILE A 82 -3.49 1.67 -10.09
N TYR A 83 -4.10 0.94 -11.02
CA TYR A 83 -3.48 0.49 -12.25
C TYR A 83 -3.66 1.56 -13.32
N ILE A 84 -2.56 2.01 -13.93
CA ILE A 84 -2.57 2.96 -15.03
C ILE A 84 -2.33 2.19 -16.32
N HIS A 85 -3.37 2.13 -17.15
CA HIS A 85 -3.33 1.57 -18.48
C HIS A 85 -2.66 2.59 -19.41
N LYS A 86 -1.41 2.35 -19.77
CA LYS A 86 -0.73 3.07 -20.86
C LYS A 86 -0.37 2.07 -21.96
N PRO A 87 -0.42 2.48 -23.24
CA PRO A 87 -0.14 1.58 -24.37
C PRO A 87 1.28 0.98 -24.39
N VAL A 88 2.19 1.45 -23.53
CA VAL A 88 3.62 1.05 -23.54
C VAL A 88 4.09 0.44 -22.22
N THR A 89 3.53 0.85 -21.08
CA THR A 89 3.93 0.35 -19.76
C THR A 89 2.79 0.51 -18.77
N ASP A 90 2.35 -0.60 -18.21
CA ASP A 90 1.43 -0.57 -17.09
C ASP A 90 2.14 -0.11 -15.82
N LYS A 91 1.49 0.77 -15.06
CA LYS A 91 2.08 1.38 -13.86
C LYS A 91 1.14 1.25 -12.68
N LEU A 92 1.70 0.88 -11.54
CA LEU A 92 0.98 0.83 -10.26
C LEU A 92 1.30 2.06 -9.42
N ILE A 93 0.25 2.73 -8.94
CA ILE A 93 0.33 3.83 -7.98
C ILE A 93 -0.36 3.40 -6.69
N LYS A 94 0.27 3.70 -5.57
CA LYS A 94 -0.27 3.37 -4.26
C LYS A 94 -1.24 4.45 -3.81
N ILE A 95 -2.39 4.02 -3.30
CA ILE A 95 -3.34 4.87 -2.59
C ILE A 95 -2.87 4.93 -1.14
N LEU A 96 -2.60 6.14 -0.66
CA LEU A 96 -2.24 6.42 0.72
C LEU A 96 -3.47 6.65 1.58
N ASP A 97 -4.47 7.34 1.02
CA ASP A 97 -5.71 7.65 1.71
C ASP A 97 -6.87 7.83 0.74
N GLN A 98 -8.09 7.74 1.24
CA GLN A 98 -9.32 7.90 0.48
C GLN A 98 -10.34 8.71 1.28
N GLU A 99 -10.85 9.77 0.66
CA GLU A 99 -11.94 10.59 1.19
C GLU A 99 -13.13 10.60 0.24
N ASN A 100 -14.33 10.47 0.80
CA ASN A 100 -15.57 10.68 0.04
C ASN A 100 -16.02 12.12 0.26
N VAL A 101 -15.93 12.94 -0.79
CA VAL A 101 -16.30 14.36 -0.71
C VAL A 101 -17.72 14.53 -1.26
N PHE A 102 -18.56 15.20 -0.49
CA PHE A 102 -19.89 15.62 -0.93
C PHE A 102 -19.91 17.12 -1.14
N ASP A 103 -20.13 17.54 -2.39
CA ASP A 103 -20.30 18.94 -2.73
C ASP A 103 -21.78 19.33 -2.56
N SER A 104 -22.03 20.15 -1.54
CA SER A 104 -23.37 20.64 -1.21
C SER A 104 -23.97 21.57 -2.28
N LEU A 105 -23.16 22.24 -3.10
CA LEU A 105 -23.65 23.17 -4.13
C LEU A 105 -24.08 22.41 -5.39
N THR A 106 -23.33 21.38 -5.78
CA THR A 106 -23.61 20.58 -6.97
C THR A 106 -24.42 19.32 -6.68
N HIS A 107 -24.68 19.01 -5.39
CA HIS A 107 -25.33 17.79 -4.91
C HIS A 107 -24.70 16.51 -5.48
N ARG A 108 -23.37 16.53 -5.63
CA ARG A 108 -22.61 15.40 -6.16
C ARG A 108 -21.56 14.95 -5.17
N SER A 109 -21.38 13.64 -5.13
CA SER A 109 -20.27 13.01 -4.42
C SER A 109 -19.17 12.64 -5.41
N TYR A 110 -17.93 12.92 -5.05
CA TYR A 110 -16.75 12.43 -5.74
C TYR A 110 -15.76 11.84 -4.73
N ILE A 111 -14.92 10.94 -5.22
CA ILE A 111 -13.89 10.29 -4.40
C ILE A 111 -12.58 11.05 -4.59
N LEU A 112 -11.94 11.42 -3.50
CA LEU A 112 -10.59 11.97 -3.49
C LEU A 112 -9.66 10.86 -3.02
N LEU A 113 -8.65 10.53 -3.82
CA LEU A 113 -7.62 9.57 -3.46
C LEU A 113 -6.30 10.30 -3.29
N ILE A 114 -5.71 10.20 -2.11
CA ILE A 114 -4.35 10.67 -1.87
C ILE A 114 -3.41 9.58 -2.37
N ILE A 115 -2.53 9.92 -3.30
CA ILE A 115 -1.60 8.98 -3.94
C ILE A 115 -0.15 9.28 -3.56
N ASP A 116 0.69 8.25 -3.58
CA ASP A 116 2.09 8.35 -3.17
C ASP A 116 2.93 9.31 -4.03
N ARG A 117 2.63 9.40 -5.33
CA ARG A 117 3.37 10.23 -6.30
C ARG A 117 2.51 10.66 -7.48
N PRO A 118 2.90 11.68 -8.25
CA PRO A 118 2.13 12.16 -9.39
C PRO A 118 2.22 11.18 -10.57
N LEU A 119 1.13 11.11 -11.36
CA LEU A 119 1.02 10.24 -12.54
C LEU A 119 2.09 10.48 -13.61
N ASN A 120 2.61 11.71 -13.63
CA ASN A 120 3.49 12.23 -14.67
C ASN A 120 4.97 12.11 -14.28
N SER A 121 5.30 11.62 -13.07
CA SER A 121 6.68 11.60 -12.59
C SER A 121 7.56 10.72 -13.48
N THR A 122 8.61 11.32 -14.03
CA THR A 122 9.68 10.64 -14.78
C THR A 122 10.76 10.09 -13.86
N SER A 123 10.70 10.38 -12.54
CA SER A 123 11.63 9.84 -11.54
C SER A 123 11.69 8.33 -11.69
N SER A 124 12.90 7.81 -11.91
CA SER A 124 13.25 6.40 -12.09
C SER A 124 12.21 5.49 -11.45
N PHE A 125 11.38 4.90 -12.32
CA PHE A 125 10.46 3.84 -11.95
C PHE A 125 11.28 2.85 -11.15
N ILE A 126 10.86 2.58 -9.91
CA ILE A 126 11.38 1.45 -9.14
C ILE A 126 11.25 0.27 -10.10
N PRO A 127 12.37 -0.29 -10.60
CA PRO A 127 12.29 -1.56 -11.28
C PRO A 127 11.67 -2.52 -10.27
N LEU A 128 10.94 -3.54 -10.72
CA LEU A 128 10.40 -4.63 -9.89
C LEU A 128 11.47 -5.42 -9.09
N ILE A 129 12.68 -4.88 -8.94
CA ILE A 129 13.84 -5.45 -8.28
C ILE A 129 14.50 -4.33 -7.45
N PRO A 130 14.36 -4.34 -6.11
CA PRO A 130 15.08 -3.42 -5.25
C PRO A 130 16.59 -3.67 -5.38
N THR A 131 17.36 -2.62 -5.68
CA THR A 131 18.82 -2.67 -5.59
C THR A 131 19.23 -2.88 -4.14
N LYS A 132 20.06 -3.89 -3.96
CA LYS A 132 20.36 -4.58 -2.72
C LYS A 132 21.36 -3.80 -1.88
N SER A 133 20.98 -3.48 -0.65
CA SER A 133 21.92 -3.31 0.46
C SER A 133 21.48 -4.25 1.58
N ALA A 134 22.42 -4.97 2.20
CA ALA A 134 22.15 -5.83 3.35
C ALA A 134 21.46 -5.02 4.45
N PHE A 135 20.18 -5.27 4.69
CA PHE A 135 19.34 -4.42 5.55
C PHE A 135 18.93 -5.16 6.81
N LYS A 136 19.08 -4.50 7.97
CA LYS A 136 18.56 -4.96 9.26
C LYS A 136 17.28 -4.16 9.56
N PHE A 137 16.16 -4.85 9.77
CA PHE A 137 14.90 -4.20 10.09
C PHE A 137 14.97 -3.60 11.49
N GLN A 138 14.70 -2.30 11.62
CA GLN A 138 14.57 -1.63 12.91
C GLN A 138 13.18 -1.01 13.04
N PRO A 139 12.31 -1.55 13.92
CA PRO A 139 10.90 -1.12 14.00
C PRO A 139 10.72 0.35 14.42
N THR A 140 11.70 0.95 15.10
CA THR A 140 11.66 2.35 15.55
C THR A 140 11.99 3.39 14.47
N THR A 141 12.50 2.97 13.31
CA THR A 141 12.92 3.85 12.20
C THR A 141 12.33 3.43 10.86
N ALA A 142 11.34 2.52 10.87
CA ALA A 142 10.75 1.94 9.68
C ALA A 142 10.05 3.00 8.83
N ASN A 143 10.62 3.30 7.66
CA ASN A 143 9.93 4.01 6.60
C ASN A 143 9.28 3.01 5.63
N TYR A 144 8.41 3.49 4.74
CA TYR A 144 7.64 2.62 3.83
C TYR A 144 8.52 1.66 3.01
N GLU A 145 9.67 2.11 2.54
CA GLU A 145 10.60 1.31 1.75
C GLU A 145 11.18 0.15 2.56
N THR A 146 11.61 0.42 3.79
CA THR A 146 12.13 -0.61 4.70
C THR A 146 11.07 -1.63 5.12
N ALA A 147 9.84 -1.18 5.33
CA ALA A 147 8.71 -2.07 5.64
C ALA A 147 8.35 -2.94 4.43
N PHE A 148 8.35 -2.38 3.21
CA PHE A 148 8.07 -3.13 2.00
C PHE A 148 9.13 -4.20 1.72
N ILE A 149 10.41 -3.85 1.78
CA ILE A 149 11.52 -4.81 1.58
C ILE A 149 11.44 -5.93 2.62
N PHE A 150 11.13 -5.58 3.87
CA PHE A 150 10.92 -6.57 4.93
C PHE A 150 9.76 -7.51 4.62
N LEU A 151 8.58 -6.99 4.30
CA LEU A 151 7.42 -7.81 3.97
C LEU A 151 7.65 -8.68 2.72
N ASP A 152 8.32 -8.14 1.70
CA ASP A 152 8.69 -8.88 0.49
C ASP A 152 9.65 -10.05 0.82
N SER A 153 10.56 -9.84 1.77
CA SER A 153 11.48 -10.89 2.24
C SER A 153 10.78 -12.05 2.96
N LEU A 154 9.56 -11.84 3.47
CA LEU A 154 8.78 -12.87 4.14
C LEU A 154 7.86 -13.66 3.20
N ARG A 155 7.73 -13.25 1.93
CA ARG A 155 6.90 -13.96 0.93
C ARG A 155 7.23 -15.47 0.84
N PRO A 156 8.50 -15.93 0.89
CA PRO A 156 8.82 -17.36 0.85
C PRO A 156 8.27 -18.18 2.02
N ILE A 157 7.85 -17.55 3.11
CA ILE A 157 7.35 -18.20 4.32
C ILE A 157 5.86 -17.89 4.58
N GLU A 158 5.13 -17.33 3.60
CA GLU A 158 3.69 -17.03 3.70
C GLU A 158 2.85 -18.27 4.03
N ASP A 159 3.17 -19.41 3.42
CA ASP A 159 2.52 -20.68 3.72
C ASP A 159 2.76 -21.14 5.17
N LEU A 160 3.94 -20.85 5.74
CA LEU A 160 4.24 -21.14 7.15
C LEU A 160 3.41 -20.25 8.09
N PHE A 161 3.18 -18.98 7.75
CA PHE A 161 2.29 -18.12 8.51
C PHE A 161 0.85 -18.64 8.49
N THR A 162 0.39 -19.14 7.35
CA THR A 162 -0.93 -19.76 7.23
C THR A 162 -1.03 -21.05 8.07
N LYS A 163 0.01 -21.88 8.07
CA LYS A 163 0.12 -23.08 8.91
C LYS A 163 0.13 -22.74 10.41
N LEU A 164 0.89 -21.72 10.81
CA LEU A 164 0.93 -21.22 12.19
C LEU A 164 -0.46 -20.75 12.63
N ARG A 165 -1.13 -19.92 11.81
CA ARG A 165 -2.49 -19.43 12.08
C ARG A 165 -3.48 -20.58 12.27
N THR A 166 -3.44 -21.55 11.37
CA THR A 166 -4.31 -22.74 11.45
C THR A 166 -4.05 -23.52 12.73
N SER A 167 -2.78 -23.68 13.11
CA SER A 167 -2.38 -24.40 14.34
C SER A 167 -2.82 -23.66 15.61
N LEU A 168 -2.74 -22.32 15.62
CA LEU A 168 -3.22 -21.50 16.73
C LEU A 168 -4.75 -21.53 16.86
N LEU A 169 -5.48 -21.49 15.74
CA LEU A 169 -6.94 -21.63 15.75
C LEU A 169 -7.36 -23.01 16.27
N LEU A 170 -6.72 -24.07 15.77
CA LEU A 170 -6.94 -25.44 16.28
C LEU A 170 -6.63 -25.55 17.76
N PHE A 171 -5.55 -24.93 18.23
CA PHE A 171 -5.22 -24.89 19.65
C PHE A 171 -6.32 -24.17 20.45
N ALA A 172 -6.79 -23.01 20.00
CA ALA A 172 -7.86 -22.27 20.66
C ALA A 172 -9.20 -23.03 20.69
N GLU A 173 -9.51 -23.80 19.65
CA GLU A 173 -10.75 -24.59 19.56
C GLU A 173 -10.70 -25.88 20.36
N THR A 174 -9.54 -26.54 20.44
CA THR A 174 -9.42 -27.89 21.00
C THR A 174 -8.80 -27.95 22.38
N TYR A 175 -8.05 -26.91 22.78
CA TYR A 175 -7.31 -26.92 24.04
C TYR A 175 -8.13 -26.27 25.16
N VAL A 176 -8.53 -27.08 26.14
CA VAL A 176 -9.19 -26.59 27.36
C VAL A 176 -8.13 -26.17 28.37
N ILE A 177 -8.06 -24.87 28.66
CA ILE A 177 -7.15 -24.34 29.68
C ILE A 177 -7.71 -24.69 31.07
N LEU A 178 -7.08 -25.65 31.73
CA LEU A 178 -7.36 -25.97 33.13
C LEU A 178 -6.42 -25.14 34.02
N PRO A 179 -6.91 -24.59 35.16
CA PRO A 179 -6.12 -23.69 36.02
C PRO A 179 -4.76 -24.24 36.47
N ASN A 180 -4.64 -25.58 36.61
CA ASN A 180 -3.41 -26.24 37.05
C ASN A 180 -2.50 -26.68 35.88
N PHE A 181 -2.89 -26.40 34.65
CA PHE A 181 -2.20 -26.82 33.42
C PHE A 181 -1.97 -25.64 32.46
N ILE A 182 -1.95 -24.42 33.02
CA ILE A 182 -1.63 -23.21 32.27
C ILE A 182 -0.21 -23.31 31.72
N ASP A 183 0.72 -23.86 32.49
CA ASP A 183 2.11 -24.07 32.07
C ASP A 183 2.21 -25.01 30.86
N ASP A 184 1.43 -26.09 30.83
CA ASP A 184 1.35 -27.01 29.68
C ASP A 184 0.80 -26.31 28.42
N ALA A 185 -0.15 -25.39 28.59
CA ALA A 185 -0.69 -24.59 27.51
C ALA A 185 0.37 -23.64 26.94
N VAL A 186 1.10 -22.96 27.83
CA VAL A 186 2.20 -22.06 27.51
C VAL A 186 3.32 -22.82 26.78
N ASP A 187 3.70 -24.00 27.25
CA ASP A 187 4.77 -24.80 26.65
C ASP A 187 4.38 -25.32 25.26
N LYS A 188 3.11 -25.69 25.04
CA LYS A 188 2.61 -26.04 23.70
C LYS A 188 2.63 -24.86 22.74
N LEU A 189 2.22 -23.68 23.18
CA LEU A 189 2.27 -22.46 22.37
C LEU A 189 3.71 -22.05 22.04
N LYS A 190 4.62 -22.12 23.04
CA LYS A 190 6.05 -21.91 22.83
C LYS A 190 6.62 -22.91 21.82
N HIS A 191 6.24 -24.19 21.92
CA HIS A 191 6.70 -25.19 20.97
C HIS A 191 6.24 -24.87 19.55
N LEU A 192 4.96 -24.52 19.34
CA LEU A 192 4.44 -24.11 18.03
C LEU A 192 5.22 -22.91 17.46
N TRP A 193 5.48 -21.92 18.29
CA TRP A 193 6.25 -20.74 17.91
C TRP A 193 7.71 -21.07 17.55
N ILE A 194 8.40 -21.85 18.38
CA ILE A 194 9.80 -22.27 18.12
C ILE A 194 9.90 -23.11 16.85
N THR A 195 8.95 -24.03 16.62
CA THR A 195 8.90 -24.83 15.39
C THR A 195 8.75 -23.92 14.16
N PHE A 196 7.83 -22.95 14.22
CA PHE A 196 7.65 -21.98 13.14
C PHE A 196 8.93 -21.18 12.86
N VAL A 197 9.56 -20.59 13.89
CA VAL A 197 10.78 -19.78 13.73
C VAL A 197 11.91 -20.61 13.10
N ASN A 198 12.08 -21.86 13.55
CA ASN A 198 13.11 -22.75 12.99
C ASN A 198 12.83 -23.12 11.52
N GLU A 199 11.60 -23.48 11.16
CA GLU A 199 11.20 -23.77 9.78
C GLU A 199 11.38 -22.54 8.88
N ALA A 200 10.97 -21.36 9.35
CA ALA A 200 11.11 -20.09 8.63
C ALA A 200 12.59 -19.74 8.38
N CYS A 201 13.45 -19.87 9.39
CA CYS A 201 14.90 -19.67 9.24
C CYS A 201 15.50 -20.63 8.21
N GLN A 202 15.08 -21.90 8.18
CA GLN A 202 15.59 -22.87 7.20
C GLN A 202 15.19 -22.49 5.77
N ILE A 203 13.94 -22.15 5.52
CA ILE A 203 13.47 -21.75 4.19
C ILE A 203 14.20 -20.49 3.70
N LEU A 204 14.32 -19.48 4.56
CA LEU A 204 14.99 -18.23 4.21
C LEU A 204 16.50 -18.42 3.97
N ASN A 205 17.16 -19.33 4.71
CA ASN A 205 18.56 -19.71 4.48
C ASN A 205 18.77 -20.50 3.17
N ILE A 206 17.81 -21.36 2.78
CA ILE A 206 17.85 -22.12 1.53
C ILE A 206 17.65 -21.19 0.32
N ASP A 207 16.75 -20.22 0.42
CA ASP A 207 16.56 -19.23 -0.65
C ASP A 207 17.78 -18.28 -0.76
N SER A 208 18.41 -17.95 0.37
CA SER A 208 19.68 -17.20 0.41
C SER A 208 20.83 -17.91 -0.33
N SER A 209 20.92 -19.23 -0.22
CA SER A 209 22.01 -20.03 -0.81
C SER A 209 21.80 -20.34 -2.29
N ARG A 210 20.54 -20.40 -2.77
CA ARG A 210 20.22 -20.45 -4.21
C ARG A 210 20.47 -19.12 -4.93
N LYS A 211 20.41 -18.02 -4.19
CA LYS A 211 20.68 -16.67 -4.66
C LYS A 211 22.10 -16.24 -4.25
N GLN A 212 23.15 -16.77 -4.90
CA GLN A 212 24.57 -16.42 -4.70
C GLN A 212 24.94 -14.92 -4.88
N HIS A 213 23.97 -14.02 -5.00
CA HIS A 213 24.18 -12.61 -5.28
C HIS A 213 23.40 -11.65 -4.37
N TYR A 214 22.83 -12.11 -3.26
CA TYR A 214 22.10 -11.28 -2.30
C TYR A 214 22.78 -11.38 -0.92
N GLU A 215 23.40 -10.28 -0.47
CA GLU A 215 23.93 -10.20 0.90
C GLU A 215 22.77 -10.21 1.92
N GLN A 216 22.83 -11.22 2.78
CA GLN A 216 22.18 -11.40 4.09
C GLN A 216 20.71 -10.96 4.19
N LEU A 217 19.85 -11.94 3.95
CA LEU A 217 18.41 -11.94 4.20
C LEU A 217 18.09 -11.97 5.70
N THR A 218 17.00 -11.28 6.05
CA THR A 218 16.11 -11.44 7.21
C THR A 218 16.70 -12.24 8.37
N THR A 219 17.11 -11.54 9.42
CA THR A 219 17.69 -12.19 10.60
C THR A 219 16.63 -12.95 11.39
N ARG A 220 17.05 -13.92 12.19
CA ARG A 220 16.15 -14.63 13.12
C ARG A 220 15.32 -13.68 13.99
N GLN A 221 15.92 -12.57 14.42
CA GLN A 221 15.25 -11.53 15.22
C GLN A 221 14.10 -10.87 14.45
N ASP A 222 14.28 -10.67 13.13
CA ASP A 222 13.25 -10.08 12.28
C ASP A 222 12.06 -11.05 12.09
N ILE A 223 12.33 -12.36 12.04
CA ILE A 223 11.31 -13.41 11.96
C ILE A 223 10.55 -13.52 13.29
N GLU A 224 11.27 -13.49 14.41
CA GLU A 224 10.68 -13.47 15.75
C GLU A 224 9.75 -12.27 15.90
N LEU A 225 10.19 -11.07 15.51
CA LEU A 225 9.38 -9.86 15.53
C LEU A 225 8.16 -9.94 14.60
N ALA A 226 8.31 -10.42 13.36
CA ALA A 226 7.18 -10.61 12.45
C ALA A 226 6.14 -11.56 13.03
N SER A 227 6.58 -12.65 13.65
CA SER A 227 5.69 -13.63 14.26
C SER A 227 4.95 -13.07 15.47
N GLU A 228 5.62 -12.25 16.29
CA GLU A 228 4.99 -11.60 17.44
C GLU A 228 3.92 -10.60 16.99
N ILE A 229 4.22 -9.77 15.98
CA ILE A 229 3.25 -8.86 15.37
C ILE A 229 2.06 -9.64 14.80
N PHE A 230 2.32 -10.76 14.12
CA PHE A 230 1.26 -11.59 13.52
C PHE A 230 0.37 -12.28 14.56
N ILE A 231 0.92 -12.66 15.72
CA ILE A 231 0.18 -13.33 16.78
C ILE A 231 -0.63 -12.32 17.61
N THR A 232 -0.13 -11.09 17.77
CA THR A 232 -0.73 -10.07 18.66
C THR A 232 -1.61 -9.04 17.97
N GLY A 233 -1.45 -8.83 16.66
CA GLY A 233 -2.26 -7.92 15.83
C GLY A 233 -3.55 -8.55 15.31
#